data_AF-A0A927K0R8-F1
#
_entry.id   AF-A0A927K0R8-F1
#
_cell.length_a   1.000
_cell.length_b   1.000
_cell.length_c   1.000
_cell.angle_alpha   90.00
_cell.angle_beta   90.00
_cell.angle_gamma   90.00
#
_symmetry.space_group_name_H-M   'P 1'
#
loop_
_entity.id
_entity.type
_entity.pdbx_description
1 polymer ?
#
loop_
_entity_poly.entity_id
_entity_poly.type
_entity_poly.pdbx_seq_one_letter_code
_entity_poly.pdbx_strand_id
1 'polypeptide(L)'
;MTGLNFISQPLQHAAHEARMRQLTHQSSARENVFEHMLLGQIGGELLARGVDYDELHSSVDKDGFDVLLEAGDIQRHIQLKVMTRGGRRSDVTIHRRLALRPSGCVVWLTYDPVTRSFCDIRWFGGAPGEPLPDLGDRAARHSRANALGVKAERPDHRVVPARRFARLEDIAQLVDILFGRLPAEPLAFLRSRLSRDAPASPAWLGHVADGNLAAIPAGINWNDGVALAGLIDGYRLLELLGAGEPTTFLDQQRGAYHATGVWPGDAERLWATAFLEARAEHFGSNDGGHATPHLDQLIRQLREALVELEAAHA
;
A
#
# COMPACT_ATOMS: atom_id res chain seq x y z
N MET A 1 58.29 15.89 22.67
CA MET A 1 57.95 15.71 21.24
C MET A 1 56.72 14.82 21.20
N THR A 2 55.54 15.22 20.74
CA THR A 2 55.14 16.40 19.97
C THR A 2 53.63 16.54 20.17
N GLY A 3 53.15 17.72 20.55
CA GLY A 3 51.72 18.01 20.59
C GLY A 3 51.16 18.08 19.17
N LEU A 4 49.92 17.61 18.98
CA LEU A 4 49.16 17.88 17.77
C LEU A 4 48.06 18.89 18.11
N ASN A 5 48.33 20.11 17.66
CA ASN A 5 47.51 21.29 17.75
C ASN A 5 46.15 21.12 17.09
N PHE A 6 45.16 21.74 17.73
CA PHE A 6 43.92 22.19 17.13
C PHE A 6 44.15 23.27 16.05
N ILE A 7 43.09 23.47 15.24
CA ILE A 7 42.74 24.62 14.38
C ILE A 7 43.25 24.57 12.92
N SER A 8 42.34 24.26 11.99
CA SER A 8 41.72 25.27 11.10
C SER A 8 40.67 24.66 10.17
N GLN A 9 39.40 24.96 10.46
CA GLN A 9 38.20 24.75 9.63
C GLN A 9 37.99 25.93 8.66
N PRO A 10 38.48 25.84 7.40
CA PRO A 10 37.72 26.44 6.29
C PRO A 10 37.55 25.51 5.08
N LEU A 11 38.38 24.47 4.94
CA LEU A 11 38.40 23.59 3.76
C LEU A 11 37.21 22.61 3.69
N GLN A 12 36.58 22.30 4.82
CA GLN A 12 35.44 21.37 4.87
C GLN A 12 34.15 21.99 4.32
N HIS A 13 33.91 23.29 4.48
CA HIS A 13 32.74 23.96 3.91
C HIS A 13 32.84 24.11 2.39
N ALA A 14 34.00 24.50 1.85
CA ALA A 14 34.18 24.60 0.40
C ALA A 14 34.10 23.23 -0.29
N ALA A 15 34.62 22.17 0.33
CA ALA A 15 34.49 20.80 -0.17
C ALA A 15 33.05 20.26 -0.03
N HIS A 16 32.34 20.61 1.03
CA HIS A 16 30.92 20.28 1.21
C HIS A 16 30.04 21.02 0.19
N GLU A 17 30.27 22.31 -0.03
CA GLU A 17 29.62 23.10 -1.08
C GLU A 17 29.96 22.61 -2.48
N ALA A 18 31.21 22.25 -2.76
CA ALA A 18 31.62 21.68 -4.05
C ALA A 18 30.98 20.32 -4.30
N ARG A 19 30.87 19.46 -3.26
CA ARG A 19 30.19 18.16 -3.32
C ARG A 19 28.67 18.31 -3.46
N MET A 20 28.08 19.30 -2.80
CA MET A 20 26.69 19.74 -2.99
C MET A 20 26.44 20.26 -4.42
N ARG A 21 27.37 21.05 -4.97
CA ARG A 21 27.33 21.54 -6.37
C ARG A 21 27.51 20.40 -7.39
N GLN A 22 28.33 19.40 -7.06
CA GLN A 22 28.54 18.21 -7.91
C GLN A 22 27.31 17.29 -7.95
N LEU A 23 26.59 17.16 -6.83
CA LEU A 23 25.24 16.53 -6.77
C LEU A 23 24.19 17.31 -7.56
N THR A 24 24.40 18.62 -7.80
CA THR A 24 23.49 19.43 -8.62
C THR A 24 23.65 19.15 -10.13
N HIS A 25 24.82 18.62 -10.54
CA HIS A 25 25.13 18.27 -11.92
C HIS A 25 24.73 16.83 -12.31
N GLN A 26 24.27 16.03 -11.33
CA GLN A 26 23.79 14.65 -11.48
C GLN A 26 22.27 14.55 -11.27
N SER A 27 21.50 15.47 -11.87
CA SER A 27 20.04 15.53 -11.67
C SER A 27 19.35 14.18 -11.88
N SER A 28 19.76 13.44 -12.92
CA SER A 28 19.20 12.12 -13.26
C SER A 28 19.56 11.04 -12.22
N ALA A 29 20.79 11.01 -11.70
CA ALA A 29 21.16 10.03 -10.68
C ALA A 29 20.37 10.25 -9.38
N ARG A 30 20.17 11.53 -9.01
CA ARG A 30 19.37 11.88 -7.84
C ARG A 30 17.88 11.58 -8.03
N GLU A 31 17.35 11.83 -9.23
CA GLU A 31 15.97 11.47 -9.60
C GLU A 31 15.77 9.96 -9.47
N ASN A 32 16.67 9.14 -10.01
CA ASN A 32 16.62 7.68 -9.87
C ASN A 32 16.67 7.23 -8.40
N VAL A 33 17.47 7.87 -7.54
CA VAL A 33 17.50 7.51 -6.11
C VAL A 33 16.13 7.75 -5.47
N PHE A 34 15.49 8.88 -5.75
CA PHE A 34 14.17 9.16 -5.16
C PHE A 34 13.07 8.24 -5.72
N GLU A 35 13.15 7.88 -6.99
CA GLU A 35 12.28 6.88 -7.60
C GLU A 35 12.39 5.54 -6.89
N HIS A 36 13.59 4.96 -6.78
CA HIS A 36 13.79 3.70 -6.05
C HIS A 36 13.36 3.79 -4.58
N MET A 37 13.59 4.94 -3.91
CA MET A 37 13.13 5.13 -2.53
C MET A 37 11.61 5.06 -2.42
N LEU A 38 10.88 5.70 -3.34
CA LEU A 38 9.42 5.65 -3.36
C LEU A 38 8.93 4.24 -3.68
N LEU A 39 9.51 3.60 -4.71
CA LEU A 39 9.11 2.27 -5.15
C LEU A 39 9.34 1.22 -4.06
N GLY A 40 10.46 1.32 -3.33
CA GLY A 40 10.70 0.48 -2.15
C GLY A 40 9.67 0.69 -1.03
N GLN A 41 9.16 1.91 -0.82
CA GLN A 41 8.12 2.18 0.17
C GLN A 41 6.75 1.65 -0.28
N ILE A 42 6.38 1.86 -1.55
CA ILE A 42 5.15 1.32 -2.14
C ILE A 42 5.17 -0.21 -2.12
N GLY A 43 6.27 -0.82 -2.57
CA GLY A 43 6.45 -2.27 -2.57
C GLY A 43 6.46 -2.85 -1.16
N GLY A 44 7.05 -2.16 -0.17
CA GLY A 44 6.98 -2.56 1.23
C GLY A 44 5.55 -2.55 1.78
N GLU A 45 4.76 -1.53 1.43
CA GLU A 45 3.35 -1.43 1.81
C GLU A 45 2.49 -2.52 1.12
N LEU A 46 2.68 -2.75 -0.18
CA LEU A 46 1.98 -3.81 -0.92
C LEU A 46 2.34 -5.21 -0.40
N LEU A 47 3.62 -5.45 -0.08
CA LEU A 47 4.07 -6.70 0.54
C LEU A 47 3.46 -6.89 1.93
N ALA A 48 3.39 -5.83 2.75
CA ALA A 48 2.70 -5.88 4.04
C ALA A 48 1.19 -6.15 3.91
N ARG A 49 0.62 -5.81 2.74
CA ARG A 49 -0.76 -6.13 2.33
C ARG A 49 -0.88 -7.47 1.58
N GLY A 50 0.20 -8.22 1.36
CA GLY A 50 0.17 -9.50 0.66
C GLY A 50 -0.29 -9.38 -0.79
N VAL A 51 -0.03 -8.23 -1.40
CA VAL A 51 -0.36 -7.94 -2.79
C VAL A 51 0.93 -8.02 -3.61
N ASP A 52 0.95 -8.92 -4.58
CA ASP A 52 1.99 -8.95 -5.60
C ASP A 52 1.85 -7.74 -6.52
N TYR A 53 2.98 -7.24 -7.02
CA TYR A 53 3.02 -6.11 -7.94
C TYR A 53 4.14 -6.24 -8.95
N ASP A 54 3.93 -5.64 -10.12
CA ASP A 54 4.92 -5.55 -11.18
C ASP A 54 5.38 -4.09 -11.39
N GLU A 55 6.68 -3.93 -11.65
CA GLU A 55 7.33 -2.65 -11.92
C GLU A 55 7.88 -2.63 -13.34
N LEU A 56 7.32 -1.78 -14.19
CA LEU A 56 7.72 -1.63 -15.59
C LEU A 56 8.26 -0.22 -15.84
N HIS A 57 9.50 -0.13 -16.29
CA HIS A 57 10.13 1.14 -16.65
C HIS A 57 9.96 1.44 -18.13
N SER A 58 9.69 2.71 -18.46
CA SER A 58 9.73 3.14 -19.85
C SER A 58 11.18 3.24 -20.33
N SER A 59 11.56 2.43 -21.32
CA SER A 59 12.87 2.55 -21.98
C SER A 59 12.99 3.79 -22.87
N VAL A 60 11.88 4.51 -23.09
CA VAL A 60 11.82 5.67 -23.99
C VAL A 60 11.10 6.83 -23.29
N ASP A 61 11.80 7.96 -23.11
CA ASP A 61 11.35 9.22 -22.47
C ASP A 61 10.18 9.93 -23.21
N LYS A 62 9.46 9.24 -24.10
CA LYS A 62 8.40 9.80 -24.92
C LYS A 62 7.03 9.69 -24.29
N ASP A 63 6.85 8.88 -23.25
CA ASP A 63 5.51 8.53 -22.78
C ASP A 63 5.00 9.33 -21.59
N GLY A 64 5.86 10.18 -21.02
CA GLY A 64 5.47 11.20 -20.04
C GLY A 64 5.22 10.68 -18.63
N PHE A 65 5.47 9.40 -18.38
CA PHE A 65 5.53 8.77 -17.06
C PHE A 65 6.93 8.22 -16.83
N ASP A 66 7.32 8.08 -15.57
CA ASP A 66 8.64 7.58 -15.16
C ASP A 66 8.57 6.06 -14.92
N VAL A 67 7.50 5.57 -14.28
CA VAL A 67 7.26 4.16 -13.97
C VAL A 67 5.81 3.75 -14.22
N LEU A 68 5.60 2.50 -14.65
CA LEU A 68 4.30 1.84 -14.63
C LEU A 68 4.30 0.81 -13.50
N LEU A 69 3.32 0.92 -12.61
CA LEU A 69 3.08 -0.08 -11.56
C LEU A 69 1.78 -0.81 -11.84
N GLU A 70 1.77 -2.11 -11.63
CA GLU A 70 0.59 -2.96 -11.70
C GLU A 70 0.42 -3.70 -10.37
N ALA A 71 -0.76 -3.60 -9.77
CA ALA A 71 -1.13 -4.36 -8.58
C ALA A 71 -2.61 -4.74 -8.68
N GLY A 72 -2.92 -6.02 -8.57
CA GLY A 72 -4.26 -6.54 -8.89
C GLY A 72 -4.59 -6.34 -10.37
N ASP A 73 -5.78 -5.80 -10.66
CA ASP A 73 -6.25 -5.45 -12.01
C ASP A 73 -5.94 -3.99 -12.40
N ILE A 74 -5.26 -3.24 -11.52
CA ILE A 74 -5.02 -1.81 -11.71
C ILE A 74 -3.57 -1.56 -12.14
N GLN A 75 -3.44 -1.01 -13.34
CA GLN A 75 -2.19 -0.41 -13.82
C GLN A 75 -2.18 1.10 -13.58
N ARG A 76 -1.04 1.66 -13.20
CA ARG A 76 -0.82 3.10 -13.00
C ARG A 76 0.41 3.57 -13.76
N HIS A 77 0.22 4.56 -14.65
CA HIS A 77 1.30 5.24 -15.34
C HIS A 77 1.67 6.47 -14.53
N ILE A 78 2.76 6.39 -13.76
CA ILE A 78 3.11 7.37 -12.74
C ILE A 78 4.20 8.29 -13.25
N GLN A 79 3.90 9.59 -13.29
CA GLN A 79 4.94 10.61 -13.37
C GLN A 79 5.35 11.07 -11.97
N LEU A 80 6.63 10.95 -11.67
CA LEU A 80 7.24 11.38 -10.43
C LEU A 80 7.76 12.81 -10.56
N LYS A 81 7.52 13.57 -9.49
CA LYS A 81 8.11 14.89 -9.28
C LYS A 81 8.63 14.94 -7.86
N VAL A 82 9.91 15.30 -7.71
CA VAL A 82 10.49 15.44 -6.37
C VAL A 82 11.08 16.84 -6.23
N MET A 83 10.81 17.46 -5.08
CA MET A 83 11.49 18.67 -4.65
C MET A 83 12.14 18.46 -3.29
N THR A 84 13.22 19.18 -3.01
CA THR A 84 13.84 19.16 -1.68
C THR A 84 13.18 20.19 -0.77
N ARG A 85 13.04 19.87 0.52
CA ARG A 85 12.53 20.78 1.55
C ARG A 85 13.27 22.12 1.50
N GLY A 86 12.50 23.22 1.57
CA GLY A 86 13.01 24.59 1.35
C GLY A 86 12.95 25.06 -0.11
N GLY A 87 12.57 24.19 -1.05
CA GLY A 87 12.28 24.60 -2.43
C GLY A 87 11.06 25.53 -2.50
N ARG A 88 11.10 26.49 -3.43
CA ARG A 88 10.02 27.48 -3.63
C ARG A 88 9.02 27.11 -4.74
N ARG A 89 9.08 25.87 -5.24
CA ARG A 89 8.30 25.45 -6.40
C ARG A 89 6.82 25.30 -6.01
N SER A 90 5.95 26.10 -6.63
CA SER A 90 4.49 26.12 -6.40
C SER A 90 3.69 25.41 -7.49
N ASP A 91 4.36 24.87 -8.51
CA ASP A 91 3.77 24.23 -9.67
C ASP A 91 4.74 23.22 -10.28
N VAL A 92 4.19 22.23 -10.97
CA VAL A 92 4.96 21.25 -11.72
C VAL A 92 4.55 21.24 -13.17
N THR A 93 5.48 20.83 -14.02
CA THR A 93 5.22 20.64 -15.45
C THR A 93 4.89 19.18 -15.71
N ILE A 94 3.76 18.93 -16.38
CA ILE A 94 3.25 17.61 -16.74
C ILE A 94 3.19 17.46 -18.25
N HIS A 95 3.60 16.31 -18.76
CA HIS A 95 3.55 16.01 -20.19
C HIS A 95 2.12 15.65 -20.63
N ARG A 96 1.60 16.22 -21.72
CA ARG A 96 0.22 15.97 -22.21
C ARG A 96 -0.03 14.51 -22.57
N ARG A 97 1.00 13.80 -23.06
CA ARG A 97 0.92 12.35 -23.35
C ARG A 97 0.60 11.50 -22.10
N LEU A 98 0.90 11.98 -20.90
CA LEU A 98 0.46 11.30 -19.67
C LEU A 98 -1.06 11.26 -19.57
N ALA A 99 -1.74 12.35 -19.97
CA ALA A 99 -3.20 12.42 -19.98
C ALA A 99 -3.84 11.54 -21.08
N LEU A 100 -3.05 11.02 -22.02
CA LEU A 100 -3.50 10.04 -23.00
C LEU A 100 -3.38 8.60 -22.48
N ARG A 101 -2.77 8.39 -21.30
CA ARG A 101 -2.70 7.08 -20.67
C ARG A 101 -4.02 6.77 -19.98
N PRO A 102 -4.50 5.51 -20.07
CA PRO A 102 -5.79 5.13 -19.50
C PRO A 102 -5.86 5.39 -18.00
N SER A 103 -4.70 5.30 -17.31
CA SER A 103 -4.59 5.41 -15.86
C SER A 103 -3.35 6.23 -15.47
N GLY A 104 -3.23 7.43 -16.05
CA GLY A 104 -2.12 8.36 -15.81
C GLY A 104 -2.28 9.14 -14.51
N CYS A 105 -1.20 9.30 -13.75
CA CYS A 105 -1.19 10.08 -12.52
C CYS A 105 0.17 10.77 -12.24
N VAL A 106 0.16 11.71 -11.31
CA VAL A 106 1.36 12.41 -10.84
C VAL A 106 1.48 12.30 -9.34
N VAL A 107 2.65 11.82 -8.90
CA VAL A 107 3.05 11.82 -7.50
C VAL A 107 4.13 12.86 -7.32
N TRP A 108 3.83 13.89 -6.52
CA TRP A 108 4.74 14.97 -6.21
C TRP A 108 5.18 14.92 -4.75
N LEU A 109 6.46 14.61 -4.52
CA LEU A 109 7.06 14.42 -3.21
C LEU A 109 7.92 15.62 -2.79
N THR A 110 7.94 15.89 -1.49
CA THR A 110 8.97 16.72 -0.87
C THR A 110 9.93 15.86 -0.06
N TYR A 111 11.19 15.85 -0.44
CA TYR A 111 12.26 15.13 0.26
C TYR A 111 12.96 16.03 1.28
N ASP A 112 13.08 15.57 2.52
CA ASP A 112 13.87 16.21 3.55
C ASP A 112 15.27 15.57 3.63
N PRO A 113 16.35 16.30 3.33
CA PRO A 113 17.70 15.76 3.34
C PRO A 113 18.25 15.50 4.75
N VAL A 114 17.65 16.08 5.80
CA VAL A 114 18.06 15.89 7.19
C VAL A 114 17.52 14.56 7.70
N THR A 115 16.22 14.32 7.54
CA THR A 115 15.57 13.06 7.97
C THR A 115 15.71 11.95 6.93
N ARG A 116 16.14 12.29 5.71
CA ARG A 116 16.26 11.39 4.55
C ARG A 116 14.95 10.69 4.19
N SER A 117 13.83 11.40 4.32
CA SER A 117 12.49 10.87 4.08
C SER A 117 11.65 11.82 3.22
N PHE A 118 10.56 11.31 2.64
CA PHE A 118 9.53 12.15 2.06
C PHE A 118 8.64 12.72 3.19
N CYS A 119 8.47 14.04 3.23
CA CYS A 119 7.74 14.75 4.29
C CYS A 119 6.45 15.43 3.81
N ASP A 120 6.14 15.37 2.51
CA ASP A 120 4.88 15.81 1.91
C ASP A 120 4.65 14.97 0.66
N ILE A 121 3.46 14.39 0.53
CA ILE A 121 3.04 13.58 -0.61
C ILE A 121 1.86 14.28 -1.25
N ARG A 122 1.95 14.58 -2.55
CA ARG A 122 0.91 15.23 -3.33
C ARG A 122 0.47 14.35 -4.48
N TRP A 123 -0.83 14.21 -4.62
CA TRP A 123 -1.49 13.39 -5.63
C TRP A 123 -2.24 14.23 -6.66
N PHE A 124 -2.08 13.88 -7.92
CA PHE A 124 -2.93 14.37 -9.01
C PHE A 124 -3.21 13.24 -10.00
N GLY A 125 -4.44 12.72 -9.97
CA GLY A 125 -4.91 11.60 -10.79
C GLY A 125 -6.39 11.33 -10.57
N GLY A 126 -6.99 10.52 -11.44
CA GLY A 126 -8.37 10.03 -11.29
C GLY A 126 -8.47 8.86 -10.31
N ALA A 127 -9.65 8.27 -10.17
CA ALA A 127 -9.84 7.05 -9.38
C ALA A 127 -9.10 5.84 -9.99
N PRO A 128 -9.11 4.68 -9.31
CA PRO A 128 -8.90 3.34 -9.84
C PRO A 128 -8.94 3.18 -11.37
N GLY A 129 -7.84 3.10 -12.11
CA GLY A 129 -7.90 2.88 -13.57
C GLY A 129 -8.46 4.04 -14.42
N GLU A 130 -8.83 5.17 -13.81
CA GLU A 130 -9.34 6.35 -14.52
C GLU A 130 -8.21 7.25 -15.05
N PRO A 131 -8.45 7.98 -16.15
CA PRO A 131 -7.47 8.86 -16.74
C PRO A 131 -7.15 10.07 -15.87
N LEU A 132 -6.05 10.74 -16.22
CA LEU A 132 -5.61 11.96 -15.55
C LEU A 132 -6.70 13.06 -15.68
N PRO A 133 -6.98 13.84 -14.60
CA PRO A 133 -7.82 15.02 -14.70
C PRO A 133 -7.22 16.04 -15.68
N ASP A 134 -8.08 16.90 -16.25
CA ASP A 134 -7.65 17.91 -17.22
C ASP A 134 -6.47 18.75 -16.71
N LEU A 135 -5.45 18.94 -17.54
CA LEU A 135 -4.23 19.66 -17.17
C LEU A 135 -4.38 21.19 -17.22
N GLY A 136 -5.44 21.69 -17.85
CA GLY A 136 -5.63 23.09 -18.19
C GLY A 136 -4.74 23.55 -19.36
N ASP A 137 -4.81 24.84 -19.67
CA ASP A 137 -4.25 25.39 -20.92
C ASP A 137 -2.87 26.07 -20.76
N ARG A 138 -2.37 26.21 -19.53
CA ARG A 138 -1.12 26.95 -19.29
C ARG A 138 0.09 26.17 -19.81
N ALA A 139 0.61 26.56 -20.96
CA ALA A 139 1.81 25.97 -21.55
C ALA A 139 3.06 26.24 -20.67
N ALA A 140 3.90 25.22 -20.53
CA ALA A 140 5.21 25.39 -19.89
C ALA A 140 6.19 26.09 -20.84
N ARG A 141 7.26 26.68 -20.32
CA ARG A 141 8.33 27.29 -21.13
C ARG A 141 9.64 26.55 -20.93
N HIS A 142 10.52 26.59 -21.93
CA HIS A 142 11.87 26.04 -21.80
C HIS A 142 12.65 26.78 -20.71
N SER A 143 13.43 26.02 -19.93
CA SER A 143 14.27 26.58 -18.86
C SER A 143 15.41 27.45 -19.43
N ARG A 144 15.97 27.03 -20.57
CA ARG A 144 16.98 27.78 -21.33
C ARG A 144 16.33 28.62 -22.42
N ALA A 145 16.78 29.86 -22.54
CA ALA A 145 16.43 30.72 -23.65
C ALA A 145 17.14 30.26 -24.93
N ASN A 146 16.54 30.56 -26.08
CA ASN A 146 17.21 30.40 -27.37
C ASN A 146 18.30 31.47 -27.55
N ALA A 147 19.01 31.43 -28.70
CA ALA A 147 20.07 32.38 -29.03
C ALA A 147 19.63 33.86 -29.00
N LEU A 148 18.32 34.14 -29.04
CA LEU A 148 17.73 35.48 -28.99
C LEU A 148 17.21 35.87 -27.59
N GLY A 149 17.51 35.06 -26.55
CA GLY A 149 17.05 35.33 -25.19
C GLY A 149 15.58 34.97 -24.92
N VAL A 150 14.88 34.38 -25.90
CA VAL A 150 13.46 34.00 -25.78
C VAL A 150 13.32 32.58 -25.27
N LYS A 151 12.54 32.38 -24.21
CA LYS A 151 12.13 31.05 -23.72
C LYS A 151 10.86 30.61 -24.45
N ALA A 152 11.03 29.74 -25.43
CA ALA A 152 9.92 29.18 -26.19
C ALA A 152 8.98 28.34 -25.31
N GLU A 153 7.73 28.22 -25.73
CA GLU A 153 6.75 27.33 -25.11
C GLU A 153 7.06 25.86 -25.43
N ARG A 154 6.70 24.99 -24.49
CA ARG A 154 6.73 23.54 -24.62
C ARG A 154 5.29 23.09 -24.90
N PRO A 155 4.86 22.96 -26.16
CA PRO A 155 3.44 22.76 -26.50
C PRO A 155 2.84 21.48 -25.91
N ASP A 156 3.67 20.47 -25.69
CA ASP A 156 3.26 19.19 -25.09
C ASP A 156 3.33 19.18 -23.56
N HIS A 157 3.56 20.33 -22.93
CA HIS A 157 3.71 20.41 -21.49
C HIS A 157 2.74 21.44 -20.90
N ARG A 158 2.17 21.12 -19.75
CA ARG A 158 1.27 22.00 -19.00
C ARG A 158 1.78 22.26 -17.60
N VAL A 159 1.58 23.48 -17.11
CA VAL A 159 1.93 23.90 -15.76
C VAL A 159 0.72 23.70 -14.86
N VAL A 160 0.84 22.78 -13.90
CA VAL A 160 -0.22 22.47 -12.94
C VAL A 160 0.19 22.98 -11.56
N PRO A 161 -0.58 23.88 -10.93
CA PRO A 161 -0.24 24.45 -9.64
C PRO A 161 -0.49 23.46 -8.50
N ALA A 162 0.30 23.57 -7.43
CA ALA A 162 0.25 22.71 -6.25
C ALA A 162 -1.12 22.64 -5.57
N ARG A 163 -1.94 23.70 -5.71
CA ARG A 163 -3.32 23.75 -5.19
C ARG A 163 -4.28 22.75 -5.84
N ARG A 164 -3.92 22.20 -7.01
CA ARG A 164 -4.71 21.17 -7.70
C ARG A 164 -4.37 19.76 -7.24
N PHE A 165 -3.33 19.60 -6.42
CA PHE A 165 -2.95 18.31 -5.88
C PHE A 165 -3.62 18.09 -4.53
N ALA A 166 -4.17 16.89 -4.33
CA ALA A 166 -4.55 16.42 -3.01
C ALA A 166 -3.29 16.16 -2.18
N ARG A 167 -3.32 16.43 -0.87
CA ARG A 167 -2.23 16.05 0.04
C ARG A 167 -2.57 14.72 0.67
N LEU A 168 -1.57 13.84 0.72
CA LEU A 168 -1.67 12.55 1.37
C LEU A 168 -0.86 12.54 2.66
N GLU A 169 -1.34 11.81 3.65
CA GLU A 169 -0.73 11.71 4.97
C GLU A 169 0.50 10.80 4.94
N ASP A 170 0.42 9.68 4.21
CA ASP A 170 1.45 8.65 4.17
C ASP A 170 1.43 7.80 2.87
N ILE A 171 2.31 6.79 2.85
CA ILE A 171 2.44 5.84 1.74
C ILE A 171 1.24 4.89 1.68
N ALA A 172 0.64 4.52 2.81
CA ALA A 172 -0.54 3.65 2.82
C ALA A 172 -1.71 4.30 2.08
N GLN A 173 -1.95 5.60 2.31
CA GLN A 173 -2.95 6.37 1.57
C GLN A 173 -2.58 6.54 0.09
N LEU A 174 -1.29 6.64 -0.24
CA LEU A 174 -0.84 6.66 -1.63
C LEU A 174 -1.16 5.34 -2.34
N VAL A 175 -0.89 4.20 -1.71
CA VAL A 175 -1.24 2.88 -2.25
C VAL A 175 -2.76 2.74 -2.44
N ASP A 176 -3.55 3.19 -1.46
CA ASP A 176 -5.03 3.19 -1.57
C ASP A 176 -5.53 4.01 -2.76
N ILE A 177 -4.91 5.15 -3.05
CA ILE A 177 -5.30 6.01 -4.18
C ILE A 177 -4.79 5.46 -5.52
N LEU A 178 -3.60 4.84 -5.51
CA LEU A 178 -3.02 4.23 -6.71
C LEU A 178 -3.86 3.03 -7.15
N PHE A 179 -4.27 2.16 -6.24
CA PHE A 179 -4.83 0.87 -6.63
C PHE A 179 -6.24 0.62 -6.06
N GLY A 180 -6.79 1.57 -5.32
CA GLY A 180 -8.03 1.38 -4.55
C GLY A 180 -7.71 0.83 -3.16
N ARG A 181 -8.73 0.75 -2.29
CA ARG A 181 -8.58 -0.11 -1.10
C ARG A 181 -8.49 -1.54 -1.63
N LEU A 182 -7.26 -2.03 -1.77
CA LEU A 182 -6.99 -3.40 -2.19
C LEU A 182 -7.26 -4.33 -1.00
N PRO A 183 -8.30 -5.15 -1.10
CA PRO A 183 -8.16 -6.59 -0.93
C PRO A 183 -8.57 -7.23 -2.27
N ALA A 184 -7.65 -7.24 -3.24
CA ALA A 184 -8.02 -7.44 -4.65
C ALA A 184 -8.42 -8.88 -5.00
N GLU A 185 -8.17 -9.84 -4.12
CA GLU A 185 -8.52 -11.24 -4.27
C GLU A 185 -8.70 -11.79 -2.85
N PRO A 186 -9.94 -11.94 -2.34
CA PRO A 186 -10.20 -12.40 -0.97
C PRO A 186 -9.44 -13.69 -0.65
N LEU A 187 -9.31 -14.58 -1.64
CA LEU A 187 -8.57 -15.83 -1.52
C LEU A 187 -7.06 -15.61 -1.37
N ALA A 188 -6.46 -14.78 -2.23
CA ALA A 188 -5.03 -14.46 -2.16
C ALA A 188 -4.71 -13.69 -0.86
N PHE A 189 -5.60 -12.78 -0.47
CA PHE A 189 -5.51 -12.03 0.76
C PHE A 189 -5.45 -12.95 1.99
N LEU A 190 -6.39 -13.90 2.11
CA LEU A 190 -6.37 -14.89 3.19
C LEU A 190 -5.14 -15.80 3.12
N ARG A 191 -4.81 -16.35 1.94
CA ARG A 191 -3.64 -17.24 1.76
C ARG A 191 -2.33 -16.58 2.14
N SER A 192 -2.15 -15.31 1.79
CA SER A 192 -0.95 -14.53 2.13
C SER A 192 -0.80 -14.25 3.64
N ARG A 193 -1.78 -14.64 4.47
CA ARG A 193 -1.76 -14.47 5.93
C ARG A 193 -1.79 -15.77 6.71
N LEU A 194 -1.91 -16.91 6.04
CA LEU A 194 -1.86 -18.21 6.70
C LEU A 194 -0.46 -18.43 7.27
N SER A 195 -0.42 -18.70 8.57
CA SER A 195 0.79 -19.08 9.28
C SER A 195 1.32 -20.39 8.71
N ARG A 196 2.60 -20.38 8.30
CA ARG A 196 3.30 -21.61 7.88
C ARG A 196 3.67 -22.50 9.06
N ASP A 197 3.59 -21.97 10.29
CA ASP A 197 3.85 -22.70 11.53
C ASP A 197 2.55 -23.36 12.05
N ALA A 198 1.80 -24.00 11.16
CA ALA A 198 0.60 -24.72 11.54
C ALA A 198 0.94 -25.94 12.43
N PRO A 199 0.09 -26.27 13.42
CA PRO A 199 0.28 -27.46 14.23
C PRO A 199 0.26 -28.72 13.36
N ALA A 200 1.18 -29.66 13.64
CA ALA A 200 1.32 -30.90 12.88
C ALA A 200 0.08 -31.82 12.93
N SER A 201 -0.83 -31.57 13.86
CA SER A 201 -2.10 -32.28 14.00
C SER A 201 -3.21 -31.30 14.38
N PRO A 202 -4.42 -31.45 13.81
CA PRO A 202 -4.79 -32.42 12.77
C PRO A 202 -4.19 -32.08 11.38
N ALA A 203 -3.91 -33.12 10.57
CA ALA A 203 -3.19 -32.99 9.29
C ALA A 203 -3.82 -32.00 8.29
N TRP A 204 -5.15 -31.84 8.33
CA TRP A 204 -5.84 -30.91 7.45
C TRP A 204 -5.46 -29.45 7.69
N LEU A 205 -5.01 -29.06 8.90
CA LEU A 205 -4.53 -27.71 9.18
C LEU A 205 -3.25 -27.39 8.40
N GLY A 206 -2.37 -28.38 8.19
CA GLY A 206 -1.18 -28.21 7.34
C GLY A 206 -1.57 -27.92 5.89
N HIS A 207 -2.55 -28.65 5.36
CA HIS A 207 -3.07 -28.39 4.01
C HIS A 207 -3.72 -27.01 3.89
N VAL A 208 -4.46 -26.58 4.92
CA VAL A 208 -5.01 -25.22 4.96
C VAL A 208 -3.87 -24.20 4.97
N ALA A 209 -2.84 -24.38 5.78
CA ALA A 209 -1.68 -23.48 5.83
C ALA A 209 -0.91 -23.41 4.51
N ASP A 210 -0.90 -24.50 3.72
CA ASP A 210 -0.37 -24.53 2.35
C ASP A 210 -1.32 -23.88 1.32
N GLY A 211 -2.50 -23.42 1.74
CA GLY A 211 -3.46 -22.68 0.94
C GLY A 211 -4.65 -23.48 0.41
N ASN A 212 -4.77 -24.78 0.72
CA ASN A 212 -5.90 -25.62 0.34
C ASN A 212 -7.04 -25.50 1.38
N LEU A 213 -7.95 -24.58 1.17
CA LEU A 213 -9.04 -24.29 2.12
C LEU A 213 -10.12 -25.38 2.12
N ALA A 214 -10.30 -26.10 1.01
CA ALA A 214 -11.19 -27.23 0.87
C ALA A 214 -10.79 -28.43 1.75
N ALA A 215 -9.57 -28.45 2.29
CA ALA A 215 -9.14 -29.43 3.27
C ALA A 215 -9.90 -29.32 4.61
N ILE A 216 -10.59 -28.20 4.90
CA ILE A 216 -11.35 -28.02 6.14
C ILE A 216 -12.51 -29.05 6.20
N PRO A 217 -12.59 -29.90 7.23
CA PRO A 217 -13.61 -30.93 7.34
C PRO A 217 -15.04 -30.38 7.36
N ALA A 218 -15.98 -31.04 6.66
CA ALA A 218 -17.39 -30.63 6.65
C ALA A 218 -18.07 -30.67 8.04
N GLY A 219 -17.60 -31.54 8.94
CA GLY A 219 -18.10 -31.67 10.31
C GLY A 219 -17.29 -30.90 11.35
N ILE A 220 -16.51 -29.89 10.93
CA ILE A 220 -15.71 -29.08 11.86
C ILE A 220 -16.60 -28.43 12.93
N ASN A 221 -16.13 -28.47 14.17
CA ASN A 221 -16.77 -27.84 15.33
C ASN A 221 -15.87 -26.71 15.87
N TRP A 222 -16.34 -26.01 16.89
CA TRP A 222 -15.61 -24.91 17.52
C TRP A 222 -14.24 -25.31 18.05
N ASN A 223 -14.13 -26.46 18.74
CA ASN A 223 -12.86 -26.90 19.35
C ASN A 223 -11.78 -27.13 18.29
N ASP A 224 -12.13 -27.74 17.16
CA ASP A 224 -11.24 -27.89 16.01
C ASP A 224 -11.01 -26.55 15.28
N GLY A 225 -12.02 -25.68 15.29
CA GLY A 225 -12.03 -24.35 14.68
C GLY A 225 -11.14 -23.32 15.38
N VAL A 226 -10.84 -23.47 16.68
CA VAL A 226 -9.91 -22.58 17.40
C VAL A 226 -8.52 -22.61 16.77
N ALA A 227 -8.04 -23.80 16.40
CA ALA A 227 -6.74 -23.95 15.75
C ALA A 227 -6.73 -23.36 14.33
N LEU A 228 -7.84 -23.50 13.60
CA LEU A 228 -8.04 -22.85 12.29
C LEU A 228 -8.00 -21.33 12.42
N ALA A 229 -8.77 -20.77 13.36
CA ALA A 229 -8.84 -19.34 13.59
C ALA A 229 -7.44 -18.75 13.89
N GLY A 230 -6.63 -19.48 14.65
CA GLY A 230 -5.25 -19.11 14.98
C GLY A 230 -4.23 -19.17 13.82
N LEU A 231 -4.59 -19.69 12.64
CA LEU A 231 -3.68 -19.66 11.48
C LEU A 231 -3.50 -18.24 10.93
N ILE A 232 -4.39 -17.31 11.24
CA ILE A 232 -4.26 -15.90 10.86
C ILE A 232 -4.29 -15.05 12.13
N ASP A 233 -3.38 -14.08 12.24
CA ASP A 233 -3.48 -13.05 13.28
C ASP A 233 -4.71 -12.17 13.02
N GLY A 234 -5.80 -12.45 13.75
CA GLY A 234 -7.06 -11.75 13.57
C GLY A 234 -7.03 -10.27 13.96
N TYR A 235 -6.10 -9.83 14.82
CA TYR A 235 -5.94 -8.40 15.11
C TYR A 235 -5.39 -7.67 13.88
N ARG A 236 -4.37 -8.25 13.24
CA ARG A 236 -3.80 -7.69 12.01
C ARG A 236 -4.80 -7.76 10.85
N LEU A 237 -5.56 -8.85 10.76
CA LEU A 237 -6.63 -8.99 9.77
C LEU A 237 -7.68 -7.88 9.92
N LEU A 238 -8.12 -7.60 11.15
CA LEU A 238 -9.12 -6.57 11.43
C LEU A 238 -8.64 -5.15 11.07
N GLU A 239 -7.38 -4.85 11.35
CA GLU A 239 -6.73 -3.59 10.97
C GLU A 239 -6.75 -3.39 9.45
N LEU A 240 -6.38 -4.44 8.70
CA LEU A 240 -6.35 -4.43 7.23
C LEU A 240 -7.75 -4.30 6.61
N LEU A 241 -8.77 -4.88 7.24
CA LEU A 241 -10.17 -4.72 6.83
C LEU A 241 -10.74 -3.32 7.14
N GLY A 242 -10.03 -2.50 7.93
CA GLY A 242 -10.52 -1.21 8.41
C GLY A 242 -11.79 -1.35 9.25
N ALA A 243 -11.93 -2.47 9.97
CA ALA A 243 -13.16 -2.86 10.65
C ALA A 243 -13.31 -2.28 12.07
N GLY A 244 -12.38 -1.41 12.48
CA GLY A 244 -12.42 -0.69 13.75
C GLY A 244 -11.73 -1.42 14.91
N GLU A 245 -12.11 -1.06 16.13
CA GLU A 245 -11.53 -1.62 17.35
C GLU A 245 -12.07 -3.05 17.60
N PRO A 246 -11.24 -4.02 18.05
CA PRO A 246 -11.62 -5.43 18.18
C PRO A 246 -12.86 -5.72 19.02
N THR A 247 -12.97 -5.10 20.19
CA THR A 247 -14.10 -5.30 21.11
C THR A 247 -15.40 -4.81 20.47
N THR A 248 -15.36 -3.60 19.91
CA THR A 248 -16.50 -2.97 19.24
C THR A 248 -16.95 -3.78 18.02
N PHE A 249 -16.00 -4.29 17.23
CA PHE A 249 -16.30 -5.18 16.10
C PHE A 249 -16.97 -6.46 16.58
N LEU A 250 -16.41 -7.13 17.59
CA LEU A 250 -16.94 -8.39 18.11
C LEU A 250 -18.34 -8.22 18.71
N ASP A 251 -18.58 -7.14 19.45
CA ASP A 251 -19.90 -6.84 20.00
C ASP A 251 -20.95 -6.62 18.90
N GLN A 252 -20.58 -5.98 17.78
CA GLN A 252 -21.46 -5.84 16.62
C GLN A 252 -21.78 -7.19 15.97
N GLN A 253 -20.76 -8.05 15.81
CA GLN A 253 -20.91 -9.41 15.27
C GLN A 253 -21.88 -10.24 16.12
N ARG A 254 -21.65 -10.27 17.44
CA ARG A 254 -22.53 -10.96 18.40
C ARG A 254 -23.95 -10.41 18.38
N GLY A 255 -24.10 -9.08 18.37
CA GLY A 255 -25.40 -8.43 18.31
C GLY A 255 -26.20 -8.81 17.06
N ALA A 256 -25.55 -8.82 15.90
CA ALA A 256 -26.16 -9.23 14.63
C ALA A 256 -26.53 -10.72 14.62
N TYR A 257 -25.66 -11.58 15.16
CA TYR A 257 -25.98 -13.00 15.34
C TYR A 257 -27.18 -13.20 16.25
N HIS A 258 -27.24 -12.53 17.41
CA HIS A 258 -28.39 -12.64 18.31
C HIS A 258 -29.71 -12.16 17.68
N ALA A 259 -29.65 -11.20 16.75
CA ALA A 259 -30.82 -10.70 16.05
C ALA A 259 -31.28 -11.62 14.89
N THR A 260 -30.36 -12.28 14.19
CA THR A 260 -30.65 -12.97 12.92
C THR A 260 -30.44 -14.48 12.96
N GLY A 261 -29.70 -14.98 13.94
CA GLY A 261 -29.19 -16.35 13.98
C GLY A 261 -28.08 -16.63 12.97
N VAL A 262 -27.47 -15.62 12.35
CA VAL A 262 -26.41 -15.75 11.32
C VAL A 262 -25.29 -14.77 11.62
N TRP A 263 -24.04 -15.19 11.48
CA TRP A 263 -22.90 -14.30 11.63
C TRP A 263 -22.74 -13.44 10.38
N PRO A 264 -22.66 -12.10 10.50
CA PRO A 264 -22.56 -11.24 9.34
C PRO A 264 -21.12 -11.13 8.83
N GLY A 265 -20.92 -11.42 7.54
CA GLY A 265 -19.66 -11.12 6.88
C GLY A 265 -19.32 -12.04 5.73
N ASP A 266 -18.26 -11.68 5.04
CA ASP A 266 -17.49 -12.51 4.11
C ASP A 266 -16.51 -13.40 4.88
N ALA A 267 -15.71 -14.19 4.15
CA ALA A 267 -14.76 -15.13 4.73
C ALA A 267 -13.76 -14.44 5.67
N GLU A 268 -13.29 -13.24 5.31
CA GLU A 268 -12.33 -12.46 6.10
C GLU A 268 -12.94 -11.99 7.42
N ARG A 269 -14.15 -11.44 7.40
CA ARG A 269 -14.85 -11.00 8.61
C ARG A 269 -15.22 -12.18 9.50
N LEU A 270 -15.66 -13.29 8.93
CA LEU A 270 -15.96 -14.51 9.67
C LEU A 270 -14.69 -15.07 10.33
N TRP A 271 -13.53 -15.02 9.65
CA TRP A 271 -12.25 -15.46 10.21
C TRP A 271 -11.81 -14.55 11.36
N ALA A 272 -11.87 -13.22 11.17
CA ALA A 272 -11.56 -12.26 12.22
C ALA A 272 -12.48 -12.46 13.45
N THR A 273 -13.76 -12.73 13.22
CA THR A 273 -14.74 -13.03 14.29
C THR A 273 -14.36 -14.31 15.03
N ALA A 274 -14.04 -15.40 14.31
CA ALA A 274 -13.62 -16.66 14.91
C ALA A 274 -12.35 -16.51 15.75
N PHE A 275 -11.36 -15.74 15.28
CA PHE A 275 -10.15 -15.46 16.04
C PHE A 275 -10.45 -14.69 17.34
N LEU A 276 -11.27 -13.64 17.26
CA LEU A 276 -11.61 -12.82 18.42
C LEU A 276 -12.45 -13.59 19.45
N GLU A 277 -13.37 -14.44 19.01
CA GLU A 277 -14.11 -15.36 19.90
C GLU A 277 -13.15 -16.33 20.62
N ALA A 278 -12.22 -16.95 19.89
CA ALA A 278 -11.22 -17.85 20.46
C ALA A 278 -10.35 -17.14 21.50
N ARG A 279 -10.04 -15.86 21.25
CA ARG A 279 -9.26 -15.05 22.19
C ARG A 279 -10.08 -14.63 23.40
N ALA A 280 -11.36 -14.29 23.21
CA ALA A 280 -12.29 -13.94 24.29
C ALA A 280 -12.52 -15.13 25.23
N GLU A 281 -12.68 -16.35 24.70
CA GLU A 281 -12.81 -17.57 25.51
C GLU A 281 -11.54 -17.85 26.33
N HIS A 282 -10.36 -17.62 25.74
CA HIS A 282 -9.09 -17.82 26.45
C HIS A 282 -8.86 -16.81 27.60
N PHE A 283 -9.41 -15.60 27.50
CA PHE A 283 -9.31 -14.57 28.54
C PHE A 283 -10.51 -14.55 29.50
N GLY A 284 -11.65 -15.10 29.10
CA GLY A 284 -12.79 -15.35 29.96
C GLY A 284 -12.50 -16.52 30.89
N SER A 285 -12.70 -16.33 32.19
CA SER A 285 -12.56 -17.40 33.18
C SER A 285 -13.49 -18.57 32.86
N ASN A 286 -12.91 -19.67 32.37
CA ASN A 286 -13.25 -21.09 32.56
C ASN A 286 -14.64 -21.42 33.16
N ASP A 287 -15.74 -21.02 32.52
CA ASP A 287 -17.04 -21.65 32.74
C ASP A 287 -17.14 -22.81 31.74
N GLY A 288 -16.85 -23.99 32.26
CA GLY A 288 -16.40 -25.16 31.51
C GLY A 288 -17.22 -25.54 30.28
N GLY A 289 -16.50 -25.76 29.17
CA GLY A 289 -16.72 -26.85 28.22
C GLY A 289 -18.16 -27.10 27.77
N HIS A 290 -18.97 -26.05 27.59
CA HIS A 290 -20.25 -26.17 26.94
C HIS A 290 -20.05 -25.94 25.46
N ALA A 291 -20.43 -26.94 24.65
CA ALA A 291 -20.64 -26.74 23.23
C ALA A 291 -21.49 -25.47 23.06
N THR A 292 -20.96 -24.50 22.33
CA THR A 292 -21.61 -23.25 22.02
C THR A 292 -22.14 -23.36 20.60
N PRO A 293 -23.42 -23.76 20.40
CA PRO A 293 -23.96 -24.00 19.05
C PRO A 293 -23.76 -22.84 18.08
N HIS A 294 -23.68 -21.61 18.62
CA HIS A 294 -23.41 -20.41 17.86
C HIS A 294 -21.96 -20.33 17.33
N LEU A 295 -20.97 -20.81 18.08
CA LEU A 295 -19.57 -20.87 17.63
C LEU A 295 -19.34 -22.05 16.67
N ASP A 296 -20.01 -23.19 16.89
CA ASP A 296 -20.06 -24.27 15.89
C ASP A 296 -20.68 -23.78 14.58
N GLN A 297 -21.68 -22.90 14.65
CA GLN A 297 -22.25 -22.27 13.47
C GLN A 297 -21.29 -21.25 12.83
N LEU A 298 -20.56 -20.45 13.61
CA LEU A 298 -19.54 -19.53 13.11
C LEU A 298 -18.50 -20.27 12.26
N ILE A 299 -17.95 -21.36 12.78
CA ILE A 299 -16.90 -22.12 12.07
C ILE A 299 -17.46 -22.82 10.83
N ARG A 300 -18.70 -23.31 10.87
CA ARG A 300 -19.35 -23.86 9.66
C ARG A 300 -19.57 -22.79 8.59
N GLN A 301 -20.06 -21.60 8.97
CA GLN A 301 -20.24 -20.48 8.03
C GLN A 301 -18.90 -20.01 7.47
N LEU A 302 -17.87 -19.92 8.31
CA LEU A 302 -16.51 -19.61 7.87
C LEU A 302 -16.03 -20.64 6.85
N ARG A 303 -16.16 -21.94 7.15
CA ARG A 303 -15.78 -23.00 6.21
C ARG A 303 -16.52 -22.86 4.88
N GLU A 304 -17.84 -22.71 4.92
CA GLU A 304 -18.67 -22.57 3.71
C GLU A 304 -18.19 -21.40 2.86
N ALA A 305 -18.01 -20.23 3.47
CA ALA A 305 -17.48 -19.04 2.79
C ALA A 305 -16.09 -19.27 2.19
N LEU A 306 -15.19 -19.96 2.89
CA LEU A 306 -13.83 -20.27 2.40
C LEU A 306 -13.82 -21.25 1.22
N VAL A 307 -14.66 -22.28 1.29
CA VAL A 307 -14.77 -23.28 0.22
C VAL A 307 -15.42 -22.69 -1.02
N GLU A 308 -16.48 -21.90 -0.86
CA GLU A 308 -17.11 -21.17 -1.97
C GLU A 308 -16.12 -20.19 -2.60
N LEU A 309 -15.35 -19.48 -1.76
CA LEU A 309 -14.34 -18.56 -2.21
C LEU A 309 -13.23 -19.29 -2.98
N GLU A 310 -12.72 -20.42 -2.51
CA GLU A 310 -11.71 -21.19 -3.25
C GLU A 310 -12.26 -21.74 -4.57
N ALA A 311 -13.49 -22.24 -4.58
CA ALA A 311 -14.14 -22.76 -5.78
C ALA A 311 -14.40 -21.67 -6.84
N ALA A 312 -14.64 -20.43 -6.44
CA ALA A 312 -14.81 -19.30 -7.36
C ALA A 312 -13.53 -18.90 -8.10
N HIS A 313 -12.35 -19.35 -7.62
CA HIS A 313 -11.03 -19.00 -8.18
C HIS A 313 -10.23 -20.23 -8.66
N ALA A 314 -10.90 -21.37 -8.86
CA ALA A 314 -10.35 -22.61 -9.40
C ALA A 314 -10.68 -22.78 -10.90
#